data_AF-A0A4Y8JRX9-F1
#
_entry.id   AF-A0A4Y8JRX9-F1
#
_cell.length_a   1.000
_cell.length_b   1.000
_cell.length_c   1.000
_cell.angle_alpha   90.00
_cell.angle_beta   90.00
_cell.angle_gamma   90.00
#
_symmetry.space_group_name_H-M   'P 1'
#
loop_
_entity.id
_entity.type
_entity.pdbx_description
1 polymer ?
#
loop_
_entity_poly.entity_id
_entity_poly.type
_entity_poly.pdbx_seq_one_letter_code
_entity_poly.pdbx_strand_id
1 'polypeptide(L)'
;MFRNINMAIVADDQPINRQDFQHFVTDHGAFVWLVDGVIVAYVLLEQVDGAAHIEQVTVHPEHACQGIGAQLIVLADSWARERELPAVTLTTFRDVPWNAPYYERLGFRAFLPRDWGPTMSARMDSEAARGLEAWPRVALIRPVSKLSTPEVNVHE
;
A
#
# COMPACT_ATOMS: atom_id res chain seq x y z
N MET A 1 17.49 6.32 4.04
CA MET A 1 17.29 4.88 3.77
C MET A 1 17.54 4.57 2.30
N PHE A 2 16.68 5.00 1.36
CA PHE A 2 16.89 4.80 -0.09
C PHE A 2 18.14 5.48 -0.66
N ARG A 3 18.48 6.70 -0.21
CA ARG A 3 19.75 7.37 -0.58
C ARG A 3 21.00 6.52 -0.29
N ASN A 4 20.96 5.68 0.74
CA ASN A 4 22.12 4.88 1.17
C ASN A 4 22.32 3.62 0.31
N ILE A 5 21.39 3.31 -0.60
CA ILE A 5 21.48 2.21 -1.56
C ILE A 5 21.43 2.73 -3.00
N ASN A 6 21.93 3.95 -3.22
CA ASN A 6 21.99 4.61 -4.54
C ASN A 6 20.62 4.86 -5.19
N MET A 7 19.53 4.85 -4.41
CA MET A 7 18.17 5.15 -4.87
C MET A 7 17.78 6.59 -4.52
N ALA A 8 18.65 7.56 -4.85
CA ALA A 8 18.38 8.96 -4.58
C ALA A 8 17.16 9.48 -5.36
N ILE A 9 16.96 9.01 -6.61
CA ILE A 9 15.80 9.35 -7.44
C ILE A 9 14.48 8.97 -6.76
N VAL A 10 14.44 7.83 -6.05
CA VAL A 10 13.26 7.38 -5.30
C VAL A 10 13.08 8.17 -4.01
N ALA A 11 14.18 8.59 -3.37
CA ALA A 11 14.12 9.46 -2.19
C ALA A 11 13.72 10.90 -2.52
N ASP A 12 13.98 11.32 -3.76
CA ASP A 12 13.74 12.67 -4.29
C ASP A 12 12.47 12.73 -5.16
N ASP A 13 11.69 11.65 -5.18
CA ASP A 13 10.48 11.57 -5.97
C ASP A 13 9.51 12.69 -5.60
N GLN A 14 8.91 13.29 -6.63
CA GLN A 14 8.05 14.45 -6.45
C GLN A 14 6.74 14.03 -5.78
N PRO A 15 6.17 14.87 -4.90
CA PRO A 15 4.86 14.58 -4.34
C PRO A 15 3.84 14.41 -5.46
N ILE A 16 2.94 13.43 -5.30
CA ILE A 16 1.78 13.22 -6.17
C ILE A 16 1.14 14.59 -6.45
N ASN A 17 0.97 14.91 -7.73
CA ASN A 17 0.44 16.21 -8.10
C ASN A 17 -0.99 16.36 -7.53
N ARG A 18 -1.44 17.60 -7.33
CA ARG A 18 -2.73 17.87 -6.65
C ARG A 18 -3.93 17.19 -7.32
N GLN A 19 -3.93 17.08 -8.64
CA GLN A 19 -5.04 16.50 -9.40
C GLN A 19 -5.10 14.98 -9.19
N ASP A 20 -3.94 14.33 -9.20
CA ASP A 20 -3.78 12.92 -8.87
C ASP A 20 -4.01 12.66 -7.38
N PHE A 21 -3.88 13.66 -6.49
CA PHE A 21 -4.21 13.48 -5.08
C PHE A 21 -5.72 13.52 -4.81
N GLN A 22 -6.47 14.30 -5.59
CA GLN A 22 -7.87 14.63 -5.29
C GLN A 22 -8.78 13.41 -5.29
N HIS A 23 -8.54 12.43 -6.18
CA HIS A 23 -9.36 11.22 -6.23
C HIS A 23 -9.25 10.40 -4.94
N PHE A 24 -8.06 10.28 -4.33
CA PHE A 24 -7.91 9.63 -3.02
C PHE A 24 -8.75 10.30 -1.93
N VAL A 25 -8.95 11.61 -1.99
CA VAL A 25 -9.81 12.31 -1.03
C VAL A 25 -11.28 12.05 -1.33
N THR A 26 -11.68 12.17 -2.60
CA THR A 26 -13.06 11.97 -3.05
C THR A 26 -13.55 10.54 -2.81
N ASP A 27 -12.68 9.55 -2.99
CA ASP A 27 -12.99 8.13 -2.80
C ASP A 27 -12.77 7.66 -1.35
N HIS A 28 -12.50 8.61 -0.44
CA HIS A 28 -12.21 8.37 0.98
C HIS A 28 -11.05 7.38 1.20
N GLY A 29 -10.04 7.44 0.35
CA GLY A 29 -8.83 6.63 0.37
C GLY A 29 -7.58 7.31 0.97
N ALA A 30 -7.66 8.59 1.34
CA ALA A 30 -6.54 9.32 1.94
C ALA A 30 -6.63 9.37 3.48
N PHE A 31 -5.64 8.81 4.16
CA PHE A 31 -5.57 8.77 5.62
C PHE A 31 -4.24 9.30 6.14
N VAL A 32 -4.28 10.05 7.24
CA VAL A 32 -3.10 10.64 7.90
C VAL A 32 -3.01 10.19 9.35
N TRP A 33 -1.78 10.06 9.85
CA TRP A 33 -1.49 9.79 11.25
C TRP A 33 -0.92 11.04 11.92
N LEU A 34 -1.53 11.46 13.03
CA LEU A 34 -1.13 12.66 13.77
C LEU A 34 -0.41 12.28 15.07
N VAL A 35 0.67 12.99 15.38
CA VAL A 35 1.31 13.02 16.71
C VAL A 35 1.40 14.50 17.11
N ASP A 36 0.81 14.85 18.24
CA ASP A 36 0.75 16.23 18.76
C ASP A 36 0.28 17.27 17.72
N GLY A 37 -0.68 16.88 16.88
CA GLY A 37 -1.24 17.74 15.83
C GLY A 37 -0.41 17.84 14.55
N VAL A 38 0.71 17.12 14.46
CA VAL A 38 1.59 17.08 13.28
C VAL A 38 1.37 15.78 12.50
N ILE A 39 1.29 15.87 11.17
CA ILE A 39 1.21 14.69 10.30
C ILE A 39 2.58 14.02 10.24
N VAL A 40 2.63 12.78 10.73
CA VAL A 40 3.87 11.97 10.78
C VAL A 40 3.83 10.73 9.92
N ALA A 41 2.66 10.36 9.39
CA ALA A 41 2.52 9.27 8.43
C ALA A 41 1.24 9.43 7.60
N TYR A 42 1.16 8.75 6.46
CA TYR A 42 -0.06 8.68 5.66
C TYR A 42 -0.12 7.39 4.83
N VAL A 43 -1.33 7.04 4.40
CA VAL A 43 -1.60 6.00 3.41
C VAL A 43 -2.62 6.50 2.39
N LEU A 44 -2.39 6.17 1.12
CA LEU A 44 -3.28 6.45 0.00
C LEU A 44 -3.78 5.13 -0.59
N LEU A 45 -5.10 5.02 -0.70
CA LEU A 45 -5.82 3.83 -1.11
C LEU A 45 -6.74 4.14 -2.28
N GLU A 46 -6.74 3.28 -3.28
CA GLU A 46 -7.68 3.33 -4.40
C GLU A 46 -8.17 1.93 -4.75
N GLN A 47 -9.21 1.83 -5.59
CA GLN A 47 -9.67 0.54 -6.10
C GLN A 47 -9.00 0.25 -7.45
N VAL A 48 -8.27 -0.85 -7.55
CA VAL A 48 -7.61 -1.29 -8.79
C VAL A 48 -7.99 -2.73 -9.05
N ASP A 49 -8.60 -2.99 -10.22
CA ASP A 49 -9.01 -4.33 -10.66
C ASP A 49 -9.75 -5.12 -9.55
N GLY A 50 -10.65 -4.45 -8.84
CA GLY A 50 -11.45 -5.05 -7.76
C GLY A 50 -10.70 -5.32 -6.45
N ALA A 51 -9.46 -4.85 -6.27
CA ALA A 51 -8.74 -4.87 -5.00
C ALA A 51 -8.60 -3.47 -4.41
N ALA A 52 -8.37 -3.40 -3.09
CA ALA A 52 -7.83 -2.20 -2.48
C ALA A 52 -6.34 -2.12 -2.80
N HIS A 53 -5.90 -1.06 -3.47
CA HIS A 53 -4.50 -0.84 -3.79
C HIS A 53 -3.92 0.25 -2.90
N ILE A 54 -2.82 -0.06 -2.24
CA ILE A 54 -1.99 0.94 -1.55
C ILE A 54 -1.08 1.56 -2.59
N GLU A 55 -1.43 2.76 -3.03
CA GLU A 55 -0.57 3.54 -3.91
C GLU A 55 0.67 4.02 -3.15
N GLN A 56 0.46 4.52 -1.93
CA GLN A 56 1.54 5.04 -1.12
C GLN A 56 1.30 4.80 0.37
N VAL A 57 2.36 4.42 1.07
CA VAL A 57 2.41 4.36 2.53
C VAL A 57 3.74 4.92 2.99
N THR A 58 3.68 5.96 3.83
CA THR A 58 4.87 6.71 4.25
C THR A 58 4.80 6.98 5.73
N VAL A 59 5.90 6.74 6.43
CA VAL A 59 6.10 7.09 7.85
C VAL A 59 7.32 7.99 7.93
N HIS A 60 7.20 9.12 8.63
CA HIS A 60 8.31 10.02 8.89
C HIS A 60 9.45 9.27 9.59
N PRO A 61 10.72 9.43 9.19
CA PRO A 61 11.83 8.63 9.71
C PRO A 61 11.98 8.65 11.24
N GLU A 62 11.71 9.78 11.89
CA GLU A 62 11.76 9.93 13.35
C GLU A 62 10.65 9.16 14.08
N HIS A 63 9.59 8.79 13.36
CA HIS A 63 8.46 7.99 13.85
C HIS A 63 8.47 6.56 13.27
N ALA A 64 9.51 6.19 12.54
CA ALA A 64 9.69 4.83 12.02
C ALA A 64 9.93 3.82 13.16
N CYS A 65 9.73 2.53 12.87
CA CYS A 65 9.93 1.43 13.84
C CYS A 65 9.02 1.47 15.09
N GLN A 66 8.02 2.35 15.15
CA GLN A 66 7.04 2.43 16.24
C GLN A 66 5.71 1.70 15.91
N GLY A 67 5.71 0.87 14.87
CA GLY A 67 4.52 0.11 14.45
C GLY A 67 3.48 0.91 13.64
N ILE A 68 3.67 2.22 13.41
CA ILE A 68 2.74 3.07 12.65
C ILE A 68 2.46 2.51 11.26
N GLY A 69 3.51 2.10 10.53
CA GLY A 69 3.36 1.52 9.19
C GLY A 69 2.45 0.28 9.19
N ALA A 70 2.56 -0.59 10.21
CA ALA A 70 1.68 -1.77 10.32
C ALA A 70 0.23 -1.36 10.60
N GLN A 71 0.01 -0.31 11.39
CA GLN A 71 -1.33 0.20 11.68
C GLN A 71 -1.99 0.83 10.43
N LEU A 72 -1.22 1.51 9.58
CA LEU A 72 -1.71 2.00 8.29
C LEU A 72 -2.13 0.85 7.36
N ILE A 73 -1.42 -0.28 7.41
CA ILE A 73 -1.78 -1.49 6.65
C ILE A 73 -3.06 -2.15 7.20
N VAL A 74 -3.26 -2.16 8.52
CA VAL A 74 -4.53 -2.59 9.13
C VAL A 74 -5.68 -1.69 8.69
N LEU A 75 -5.43 -0.39 8.60
CA LEU A 75 -6.43 0.56 8.10
C LEU A 75 -6.80 0.26 6.64
N ALA A 76 -5.83 -0.12 5.80
CA ALA A 76 -6.10 -0.56 4.43
C ALA A 76 -7.01 -1.80 4.38
N ASP A 77 -6.88 -2.73 5.33
CA ASP A 77 -7.80 -3.87 5.43
C ASP A 77 -9.22 -3.43 5.78
N SER A 78 -9.37 -2.51 6.73
CA SER A 78 -10.69 -1.98 7.10
C SER A 78 -11.35 -1.28 5.92
N TRP A 79 -10.60 -0.43 5.21
CA TRP A 79 -11.07 0.26 4.01
C TRP A 79 -11.54 -0.72 2.92
N ALA A 80 -10.78 -1.81 2.73
CA ALA A 80 -11.12 -2.86 1.79
C ALA A 80 -12.39 -3.63 2.20
N ARG A 81 -12.55 -3.94 3.50
CA ARG A 81 -13.75 -4.61 4.04
C ARG A 81 -15.01 -3.78 3.85
N GLU A 82 -14.95 -2.48 4.13
CA GLU A 82 -16.07 -1.55 3.95
C GLU A 82 -16.57 -1.49 2.50
N ARG A 83 -15.71 -1.85 1.55
CA ARG A 83 -15.98 -1.86 0.10
C ARG A 83 -16.15 -3.28 -0.47
N GLU A 84 -16.22 -4.29 0.40
CA GLU A 84 -16.37 -5.70 0.03
C GLU A 84 -15.25 -6.21 -0.92
N LEU A 85 -14.06 -5.62 -0.83
CA LEU A 85 -12.91 -5.97 -1.67
C LEU A 85 -12.20 -7.20 -1.08
N PRO A 86 -11.84 -8.20 -1.90
CA PRO A 86 -11.30 -9.48 -1.42
C PRO A 86 -9.83 -9.40 -1.00
N ALA A 87 -9.10 -8.35 -1.40
CA ALA A 87 -7.67 -8.26 -1.22
C ALA A 87 -7.15 -6.83 -1.10
N VAL A 88 -6.02 -6.69 -0.43
CA VAL A 88 -5.15 -5.51 -0.45
C VAL A 88 -3.93 -5.81 -1.33
N THR A 89 -3.58 -4.89 -2.22
CA THR A 89 -2.42 -4.99 -3.11
C THR A 89 -1.50 -3.78 -2.95
N LEU A 90 -0.24 -3.93 -3.33
CA LEU A 90 0.72 -2.84 -3.44
C LEU A 90 1.83 -3.21 -4.43
N THR A 91 2.58 -2.23 -4.90
CA THR A 91 3.78 -2.43 -5.71
C THR A 91 5.00 -1.87 -4.97
N THR A 92 6.08 -2.65 -4.92
CA THR A 92 7.31 -2.26 -4.21
C THR A 92 8.55 -2.63 -5.00
N PHE A 93 9.73 -2.18 -4.56
CA PHE A 93 11.01 -2.61 -5.15
C PHE A 93 11.40 -3.98 -4.62
N ARG A 94 11.66 -4.91 -5.55
CA ARG A 94 11.97 -6.31 -5.28
C ARG A 94 13.27 -6.48 -4.50
N ASP A 95 14.32 -5.79 -4.93
CA ASP A 95 15.68 -6.02 -4.44
C ASP A 95 16.06 -5.11 -3.26
N VAL A 96 15.09 -4.36 -2.73
CA VAL A 96 15.29 -3.53 -1.54
C VAL A 96 15.18 -4.42 -0.29
N PRO A 97 16.29 -4.67 0.45
CA PRO A 97 16.36 -5.77 1.42
C PRO A 97 15.36 -5.67 2.58
N TRP A 98 14.89 -4.46 2.89
CA TRP A 98 13.93 -4.24 3.96
C TRP A 98 12.47 -4.35 3.52
N ASN A 99 12.17 -4.23 2.22
CA ASN A 99 10.78 -4.23 1.73
C ASN A 99 10.17 -5.64 1.80
N ALA A 100 10.84 -6.64 1.23
CA ALA A 100 10.31 -7.99 1.18
C ALA A 100 10.05 -8.58 2.59
N PRO A 101 11.01 -8.58 3.54
CA PRO A 101 10.75 -9.11 4.88
C PRO A 101 9.72 -8.29 5.67
N TYR A 102 9.55 -7.00 5.35
CA TYR A 102 8.52 -6.19 5.98
C TYR A 102 7.13 -6.64 5.53
N TYR A 103 6.88 -6.72 4.22
CA TYR A 103 5.57 -7.07 3.68
C TYR A 103 5.23 -8.56 3.85
N GLU A 104 6.21 -9.46 3.79
CA GLU A 104 6.01 -10.89 4.06
C GLU A 104 5.52 -11.13 5.50
N ARG A 105 6.11 -10.45 6.49
CA ARG A 105 5.64 -10.53 7.89
C ARG A 105 4.21 -9.99 8.07
N LEU A 106 3.79 -9.10 7.20
CA LEU A 106 2.41 -8.58 7.18
C LEU A 106 1.45 -9.50 6.40
N GLY A 107 1.93 -10.61 5.85
CA GLY A 107 1.12 -11.61 5.14
C GLY A 107 0.94 -11.35 3.64
N PHE A 108 1.70 -10.41 3.08
CA PHE A 108 1.72 -10.20 1.64
C PHE A 108 2.56 -11.26 0.94
N ARG A 109 2.17 -11.60 -0.29
CA ARG A 109 2.91 -12.49 -1.18
C ARG A 109 2.98 -11.91 -2.58
N ALA A 110 4.04 -12.23 -3.32
CA ALA A 110 4.15 -11.83 -4.71
C ALA A 110 3.07 -12.49 -5.58
N PHE A 111 2.58 -11.77 -6.58
CA PHE A 111 1.72 -12.30 -7.63
C PHE A 111 2.12 -11.70 -8.98
N LEU A 112 1.61 -12.29 -10.07
CA LEU A 112 1.85 -11.77 -11.41
C LEU A 112 0.73 -10.77 -11.76
N PRO A 113 1.06 -9.50 -12.06
CA PRO A 113 0.07 -8.44 -12.33
C PRO A 113 -1.03 -8.83 -13.32
N ARG A 114 -0.64 -9.48 -14.42
CA ARG A 114 -1.55 -9.96 -15.48
C ARG A 114 -2.58 -11.00 -15.02
N ASP A 115 -2.30 -11.72 -13.94
CA ASP A 115 -3.21 -12.74 -13.40
C ASP A 115 -4.33 -12.09 -12.56
N TRP A 116 -4.15 -10.82 -12.18
CA TRP A 116 -5.15 -10.06 -11.43
C TRP A 116 -6.02 -9.19 -12.34
N GLY A 117 -5.39 -8.34 -13.17
CA GLY A 117 -6.15 -7.48 -14.06
C GLY A 117 -5.30 -6.55 -14.93
N PRO A 118 -5.94 -5.93 -15.94
CA PRO A 118 -5.25 -5.10 -16.93
C PRO A 118 -4.70 -3.80 -16.34
N THR A 119 -5.38 -3.20 -15.35
CA THR A 119 -4.95 -1.92 -14.76
C THR A 119 -3.65 -2.10 -13.96
N MET A 120 -3.56 -3.18 -13.18
CA MET A 120 -2.36 -3.55 -12.42
C MET A 120 -1.18 -3.85 -13.36
N SER A 121 -1.44 -4.53 -14.47
CA SER A 121 -0.39 -4.80 -15.48
C SER A 121 0.13 -3.49 -16.08
N ALA A 122 -0.77 -2.62 -16.54
CA ALA A 122 -0.40 -1.33 -17.13
C ALA A 122 0.33 -0.42 -16.13
N ARG A 123 -0.05 -0.46 -14.84
CA ARG A 123 0.64 0.27 -13.77
C ARG A 123 2.10 -0.18 -13.65
N MET A 124 2.34 -1.49 -13.60
CA MET A 124 3.69 -2.05 -13.51
C MET A 124 4.54 -1.69 -14.73
N ASP A 125 3.96 -1.71 -15.93
CA ASP A 125 4.64 -1.28 -17.16
C ASP A 125 5.00 0.23 -17.12
N SER A 126 4.07 1.06 -16.64
CA SER A 126 4.30 2.50 -16.47
C SER A 126 5.37 2.82 -15.42
N GLU A 127 5.36 2.12 -14.28
CA GLU A 127 6.39 2.25 -13.24
C GLU A 127 7.78 1.87 -13.76
N ALA A 128 7.88 0.80 -14.56
CA ALA A 128 9.13 0.41 -15.21
C ALA A 128 9.63 1.50 -16.17
N ALA A 129 8.74 2.10 -16.95
CA ALA A 129 9.07 3.14 -17.94
C ALA A 129 9.52 4.48 -17.34
N ARG A 130 9.29 4.75 -16.03
CA ARG A 130 9.66 6.01 -15.36
C ARG A 130 11.15 6.14 -15.01
N GLY A 131 12.04 5.39 -15.67
CA GLY A 131 13.48 5.45 -15.43
C GLY A 131 13.94 4.73 -14.16
N LEU A 132 13.07 3.89 -13.58
CA LEU A 132 13.38 3.02 -12.44
C LEU A 132 13.73 1.59 -12.89
N GLU A 133 14.04 1.39 -14.18
CA GLU A 133 14.39 0.09 -14.78
C GLU A 133 15.53 -0.63 -14.05
N ALA A 134 16.44 0.12 -13.43
CA ALA A 134 17.53 -0.41 -12.62
C ALA A 134 17.06 -1.12 -11.33
N TRP A 135 15.82 -0.90 -10.89
CA TRP A 135 15.25 -1.45 -9.66
C TRP A 135 13.94 -2.18 -9.96
N PRO A 136 13.99 -3.52 -10.16
CA PRO A 136 12.82 -4.27 -10.57
C PRO A 136 11.70 -4.15 -9.54
N ARG A 137 10.49 -3.91 -10.03
CA ARG A 137 9.27 -3.84 -9.23
C ARG A 137 8.72 -5.25 -8.97
N VAL A 138 7.93 -5.37 -7.92
CA VAL A 138 7.13 -6.56 -7.61
C VAL A 138 5.76 -6.12 -7.09
N ALA A 139 4.71 -6.75 -7.59
CA ALA A 139 3.36 -6.59 -7.08
C ALA A 139 3.11 -7.61 -5.98
N LEU A 140 2.59 -7.15 -4.85
CA LEU A 140 2.28 -7.95 -3.67
C LEU A 140 0.79 -7.90 -3.39
N ILE A 141 0.24 -9.02 -2.91
CA ILE A 141 -1.17 -9.17 -2.57
C ILE A 141 -1.33 -9.84 -1.21
N ARG A 142 -2.35 -9.43 -0.47
CA ARG A 142 -2.79 -10.04 0.77
C ARG A 142 -4.31 -10.17 0.79
N PRO A 143 -4.88 -11.37 1.04
CA PRO A 143 -6.32 -11.52 1.20
C PRO A 143 -6.85 -10.73 2.39
N VAL A 144 -7.98 -10.07 2.21
CA VAL A 144 -8.71 -9.46 3.32
C VAL A 144 -9.37 -10.58 4.10
N SER A 145 -8.96 -10.77 5.36
CA SER A 145 -9.62 -11.75 6.23
C SER A 145 -11.09 -11.34 6.41
N LYS A 146 -12.01 -12.23 6.03
CA LYS A 146 -13.43 -12.10 6.41
C LYS A 146 -13.49 -12.03 7.93
N LEU A 147 -14.20 -11.05 8.47
CA LEU A 147 -14.60 -11.14 9.87
C LEU A 147 -15.43 -12.42 10.00
N SER A 148 -14.97 -13.39 10.78
CA SER A 148 -15.87 -14.41 11.30
C SER A 148 -16.90 -13.67 12.15
N THR A 149 -18.13 -13.58 11.66
CA THR A 149 -19.27 -13.15 12.45
C THR A 149 -19.28 -14.01 13.72
N PRO A 150 -19.30 -13.44 14.94
CA PRO A 150 -19.54 -14.26 16.12
C PRO A 150 -20.89 -14.94 15.90
N GLU A 151 -20.92 -16.28 15.96
CA GLU A 151 -22.17 -17.01 16.02
C GLU A 151 -22.92 -16.50 17.26
N VAL A 152 -23.98 -15.71 17.02
CA VAL A 152 -24.95 -15.41 18.06
C VAL A 152 -25.71 -16.71 18.29
N ASN A 153 -25.27 -17.50 19.28
CA ASN A 153 -26.06 -18.59 19.81
C ASN A 153 -27.31 -17.99 20.47
N VAL A 154 -28.39 -17.90 19.70
CA VAL A 154 -29.72 -17.71 20.24
C VAL A 154 -30.19 -19.09 20.69
N HIS A 155 -30.17 -19.33 21.99
CA HIS A 155 -30.91 -20.45 22.57
C HIS A 155 -32.40 -20.07 22.56
N GLU A 156 -33.21 -20.92 21.92
CA GLU A 156 -34.69 -20.88 21.99
C GLU A 156 -35.22 -21.07 23.42
#